data_AF-A0A452I4X3-F1
#
_entry.id   AF-A0A452I4X3-F1
#
_cell.length_a   1.000
_cell.length_b   1.000
_cell.length_c   1.000
_cell.angle_alpha   90.00
_cell.angle_beta   90.00
_cell.angle_gamma   90.00
#
_symmetry.space_group_name_H-M   'P 1'
#
loop_
_entity.id
_entity.type
_entity.pdbx_description
1 polymer ?
#
loop_
_entity_poly.entity_id
_entity_poly.type
_entity_poly.pdbx_seq_one_letter_code
_entity_poly.pdbx_strand_id
1 'polypeptide(L)' 'MALVVHILACLLGTGSWVAINGMWVELPLIVPRVPEGWYLPSYLTVLIQFANVGPLFVTLIAPAAEGARMVQGH' A
#
# COMPACT_ATOMS: atom_id res chain seq x y z
N MET A 1 -16.00 -16.72 -10.54
CA MET A 1 -14.87 -15.83 -10.87
C MET A 1 -14.57 -14.84 -9.75
N ALA A 2 -15.54 -14.01 -9.33
CA ALA A 2 -15.33 -12.94 -8.34
C ALA A 2 -14.77 -13.43 -6.99
N LEU A 3 -15.27 -14.54 -6.44
CA LEU A 3 -14.80 -15.08 -5.14
C LEU A 3 -13.29 -15.36 -5.13
N VAL A 4 -12.78 -16.01 -6.19
CA VAL A 4 -11.35 -16.33 -6.31
C VAL A 4 -10.53 -15.05 -6.39
N VAL A 5 -10.98 -14.05 -7.15
CA VAL A 5 -10.32 -12.74 -7.25
C VAL A 5 -10.29 -12.04 -5.89
N HIS A 6 -11.38 -12.06 -5.13
CA HIS A 6 -11.41 -11.47 -3.77
C HIS A 6 -10.48 -12.20 -2.81
N ILE A 7 -10.42 -13.53 -2.85
CA ILE A 7 -9.49 -14.31 -2.02
C ILE A 7 -8.04 -13.97 -2.37
N LEU A 8 -7.68 -13.94 -3.65
CA LEU A 8 -6.34 -13.57 -4.10
C LEU A 8 -5.98 -12.13 -3.71
N ALA A 9 -6.92 -11.19 -3.83
CA ALA A 9 -6.72 -9.80 -3.40
C ALA A 9 -6.50 -9.70 -1.88
N CYS A 10 -7.29 -10.43 -1.07
CA CYS A 10 -7.11 -10.49 0.38
C CYS A 10 -5.76 -11.11 0.75
N LEU A 11 -5.37 -12.22 0.12
CA LEU A 11 -4.07 -12.87 0.35
C LEU A 11 -2.90 -11.97 -0.03
N LEU A 12 -3.00 -11.26 -1.16
CA LEU A 12 -1.98 -10.30 -1.59
C LEU A 12 -1.86 -9.14 -0.58
N GLY A 13 -3.00 -8.58 -0.15
CA GLY A 13 -3.06 -7.49 0.82
C GLY A 13 -2.50 -7.89 2.18
N THR A 14 -2.92 -9.03 2.73
CA THR A 14 -2.40 -9.52 4.02
C THR A 14 -0.94 -9.93 3.93
N GLY A 15 -0.51 -10.55 2.82
CA GLY A 15 0.90 -10.89 2.59
C GLY A 15 1.80 -9.65 2.57
N SER A 16 1.40 -8.60 1.85
CA SER A 16 2.14 -7.32 1.84
C SER A 16 2.20 -6.69 3.23
N TRP A 17 1.10 -6.70 3.97
CA TRP A 17 1.05 -6.14 5.33
C TRP A 17 1.91 -6.91 6.32
N VAL A 18 1.88 -8.24 6.29
CA VAL A 18 2.71 -9.10 7.14
C VAL A 18 4.19 -8.86 6.85
N ALA A 19 4.59 -8.73 5.58
CA ALA A 19 5.97 -8.42 5.22
C ALA A 19 6.44 -7.08 5.79
N ILE A 20 5.61 -6.03 5.73
CA ILE A 20 5.91 -4.72 6.33
C ILE A 20 6.10 -4.85 7.84
N ASN A 21 5.20 -5.53 8.54
CA ASN A 21 5.31 -5.73 9.99
C ASN A 21 6.56 -6.55 10.36
N GLY A 22 6.91 -7.56 9.57
CA GLY A 22 8.15 -8.33 9.75
C GLY A 22 9.39 -7.43 9.66
N MET A 23 9.47 -6.59 8.63
CA MET A 23 10.56 -5.61 8.48
C MET A 23 10.66 -4.68 9.70
N TRP A 24 9.53 -4.19 10.23
CA TRP A 24 9.52 -3.34 11.43
C TRP A 24 10.01 -4.06 12.69
N VAL A 25 9.72 -5.35 12.84
CA VAL A 25 10.21 -6.18 13.96
C VAL A 25 11.71 -6.42 13.85
N GLU A 26 12.22 -6.61 12.63
CA GLU A 26 13.65 -6.86 12.37
C GLU A 26 14.49 -5.58 12.38
N LEU A 27 13.86 -4.42 12.17
CA LEU A 27 14.53 -3.13 12.03
C LEU A 27 15.46 -2.77 13.22
N PRO A 28 15.07 -2.92 14.50
CA PRO A 28 15.97 -2.66 15.63
C PRO A 28 17.22 -3.54 15.68
N LEU A 29 17.16 -4.75 15.10
CA LEU A 29 18.31 -5.65 15.02
C LEU A 29 19.29 -5.25 13.90
N ILE A 30 18.75 -4.61 12.85
CA ILE A 30 19.50 -4.15 11.69
C ILE A 30 20.15 -2.79 11.96
N VAL A 31 19.41 -1.83 12.54
CA VAL A 31 19.84 -0.43 12.78
C VAL A 31 21.29 -0.27 13.28
N PRO A 32 21.80 -1.06 14.24
CA PRO A 32 23.18 -0.90 14.74
C PRO A 32 24.29 -1.31 13.75
N ARG A 33 23.95 -2.06 12.70
CA ARG A 33 24.92 -2.65 11.75
C ARG A 33 25.04 -1.87 10.45
N VAL A 34 24.13 -0.94 10.19
CA VAL A 34 23.99 -0.22 8.93
C VAL A 34 24.38 1.25 9.12
N PRO A 35 25.12 1.86 8.18
CA PRO A 35 25.59 3.23 8.30
C PRO A 35 24.44 4.26 8.34
N GLU A 36 23.25 3.90 7.88
CA GLU A 36 22.06 4.76 7.89
C GLU A 36 21.40 4.88 9.28
N GLY A 37 21.69 3.96 10.22
CA GLY A 37 21.15 3.98 11.57
C GLY A 37 19.63 4.15 11.62
N TRP A 38 19.13 5.08 12.44
CA TRP A 38 17.70 5.33 12.62
C TRP A 38 17.03 6.11 11.47
N TYR A 39 17.74 6.43 10.38
CA TYR A 39 17.11 6.98 9.17
C TYR A 39 16.38 5.91 8.35
N LEU A 40 16.73 4.62 8.52
CA LEU A 40 16.07 3.48 7.89
C LEU A 40 14.54 3.44 8.08
N PRO A 41 14.00 3.54 9.30
CA PRO A 41 12.54 3.56 9.50
C PRO A 41 11.88 4.77 8.83
N SER A 42 12.56 5.92 8.70
CA SER A 42 12.04 7.06 7.96
C SER A 42 11.92 6.76 6.46
N TYR A 43 12.94 6.16 5.84
CA TYR A 43 12.88 5.72 4.44
C TYR A 43 11.77 4.67 4.21
N LEU A 44 11.65 3.71 5.13
CA LEU A 44 10.60 2.69 5.08
C LEU A 44 9.20 3.31 5.13
N THR A 45 8.98 4.26 6.04
CA THR A 45 7.69 4.97 6.16
C THR A 45 7.34 5.70 4.86
N VAL A 46 8.30 6.43 4.27
CA VAL A 46 8.07 7.14 3.00
C VAL A 46 7.70 6.18 1.86
N LEU A 47 8.40 5.05 1.75
CA LEU A 47 8.08 3.99 0.77
C LEU A 47 6.67 3.42 0.97
N ILE A 48 6.26 3.17 2.21
CA ILE A 48 4.90 2.69 2.53
C ILE A 48 3.85 3.74 2.14
N GLN A 49 4.12 5.03 2.40
CA GLN A 49 3.23 6.11 1.98
C GLN A 49 3.08 6.15 0.45
N PHE A 50 4.17 6.00 -0.30
CA PHE A 50 4.11 5.88 -1.76
C PHE A 50 3.32 4.65 -2.23
N ALA A 51 3.41 3.51 -1.54
CA ALA A 51 2.60 2.33 -1.86
C ALA A 51 1.09 2.60 -1.71
N ASN A 52 0.69 3.43 -0.73
CA ASN A 52 -0.71 3.81 -0.52
C ASN A 52 -1.24 4.81 -1.56
N VAL A 53 -0.37 5.45 -2.34
CA VAL A 53 -0.77 6.39 -3.41
C VAL A 53 -1.54 5.67 -4.53
N GLY A 54 -1.21 4.41 -4.84
CA GLY A 54 -1.90 3.63 -5.87
C GLY A 54 -3.40 3.42 -5.59
N PRO A 55 -3.77 2.83 -4.44
CA PRO A 55 -5.17 2.70 -4.02
C PRO A 55 -5.87 4.06 -3.89
N LEU A 56 -5.17 5.10 -3.43
CA LEU A 56 -5.70 6.47 -3.34
C LEU A 56 -6.07 7.01 -4.73
N PHE A 57 -5.22 6.83 -5.73
CA PHE A 57 -5.54 7.24 -7.10
C PHE A 57 -6.76 6.49 -7.66
N VAL A 58 -6.84 5.17 -7.46
CA VAL A 58 -7.99 4.37 -7.92
C VAL A 58 -9.28 4.85 -7.25
N THR A 59 -9.24 5.12 -5.94
CA THR A 59 -10.40 5.62 -5.18
C THR A 59 -10.77 7.06 -5.50
N LEU A 60 -9.86 7.91 -5.97
CA LEU A 60 -10.17 9.28 -6.40
C LEU A 60 -10.67 9.35 -7.85
N ILE A 61 -10.13 8.53 -8.74
CA ILE A 61 -10.50 8.53 -10.16
C ILE A 61 -11.83 7.80 -10.40
N ALA A 62 -12.11 6.72 -9.67
CA ALA A 62 -13.36 5.97 -9.85
C ALA A 62 -14.63 6.83 -9.62
N PRO A 63 -14.74 7.65 -8.56
CA PRO A 63 -15.86 8.58 -8.37
C PRO A 63 -15.91 9.69 -9.42
N ALA A 64 -14.75 10.21 -9.86
CA ALA A 64 -14.69 11.24 -10.89
C ALA A 64 -15.19 10.73 -12.25
N ALA A 65 -14.84 9.48 -12.61
CA ALA A 65 -15.33 8.82 -13.80
C ALA A 65 -16.84 8.50 -13.73
N GLU A 66 -17.35 8.18 -12.54
CA GLU A 66 -18.78 7.93 -12.31
C GLU A 66 -19.61 9.22 -12.37
N GLY A 67 -19.08 10.34 -11.83
CA GLY A 67 -19.68 11.66 -11.97
C GLY A 67 -19.76 12.16 -13.42
N ALA A 68 -18.71 11.92 -14.21
CA ALA A 68 -18.70 12.26 -15.64
C ALA A 68 -19.73 11.44 -16.45
N ARG A 69 -19.99 10.19 -16.06
CA ARG A 69 -21.00 9.32 -16.69
C ARG A 69 -22.43 9.76 -16.37
N MET A 70 -22.69 10.29 -15.18
CA MET A 70 -24.01 10.82 -14.80
C MET A 70 -24.37 12.10 -15.57
N VAL A 71 -23.38 12.92 -15.95
CA VAL A 71 -23.59 14.18 -16.69
C VAL A 71 -23.87 13.95 -18.18
N GLN A 72 -23.37 12.86 -18.78
CA GLN A 72 -23.57 12.51 -20.19
C GLN A 72 -24.88 11.73 -20.46
N GLY A 73 -25.62 11.35 -19.41
CA GLY A 73 -26.83 10.52 -19.49
C GLY A 73 -28.15 11.28 -19.70
N HIS A 74 -28.11 12.57 -20.03
CA HIS A 74 -29.24 13.42 -20.38
C HIS A 74 -29.05 14.01 -21.79
#